data_AF-A0A937AXP8-F1
#
_entry.id   AF-A0A937AXP8-F1
#
_cell.length_a   1.000
_cell.length_b   1.000
_cell.length_c   1.000
_cell.angle_alpha   90.00
_cell.angle_beta   90.00
_cell.angle_gamma   90.00
#
_symmetry.space_group_name_H-M   'P 1'
#
loop_
_entity.id
_entity.type
_entity.pdbx_description
1 polymer ?
#
loop_
_entity_poly.entity_id
_entity_poly.type
_entity_poly.pdbx_seq_one_letter_code
_entity_poly.pdbx_strand_id
1 'polypeptide(L)'
;MRKKIQCLVSVLGLFTATAACWLSIPAVAMAQPGDEGTASTANNEPAVKEKNVDKWEDPETTRIYVIPFRGEFGRDFSQTPMKRAMAEAKKEKPDIILLVFDASYTINGETYDDYAQLQGQLSWDSIFRAAELATIFNEDFRADKEFVNRKGEKPRIIGWVKKAMGPSAFLALAMNELYFADGARVGGVGYLNFLFAGRGDEVVREKQRSLRLGKFEGLVSAAGYPTRIARAMSRSDGMLSYSMRGGKPVFFEDLTGDTILMDGGDPERRDTMEDLVRLRGNDVLTLTSTVARDLGISRATVNSEDELVSTLGIERGYAVRGEKALKILSQWSREISSAENRVVRNIREFQRIQINGRTPAERNAQRGRQLGILNNVKRDLEKYEEAISPENIQGAPKQITSEINVIIERIKTEMRLDK
;
A
#
# COMPACT_ATOMS: atom_id res chain seq x y z
N MET A 1 14.07 78.58 -12.74
CA MET A 1 15.19 78.17 -11.86
C MET A 1 14.68 77.96 -10.44
N ARG A 2 14.78 76.74 -9.90
CA ARG A 2 14.78 76.30 -8.47
C ARG A 2 14.28 74.84 -8.44
N LYS A 3 15.20 73.87 -8.42
CA LYS A 3 15.71 73.11 -7.24
C LYS A 3 14.72 72.09 -6.66
N LYS A 4 15.05 70.80 -6.85
CA LYS A 4 14.80 69.56 -6.10
C LYS A 4 15.55 68.48 -6.93
N ILE A 5 16.34 67.53 -6.42
CA ILE A 5 16.15 66.53 -5.37
C ILE A 5 17.55 66.10 -4.86
N GLN A 6 17.60 65.74 -3.58
CA GLN A 6 18.79 65.42 -2.79
C GLN A 6 18.75 63.95 -2.34
N CYS A 7 19.93 63.32 -2.32
CA CYS A 7 20.42 62.20 -1.51
C CYS A 7 19.63 60.88 -1.37
N LEU A 8 20.32 59.78 -1.73
CA LEU A 8 20.16 58.45 -1.14
C LEU A 8 21.54 58.00 -0.63
N VAL A 9 21.68 57.79 0.68
CA VAL A 9 22.85 57.17 1.33
C VAL A 9 22.36 56.13 2.34
N SER A 10 22.95 54.94 2.23
CA SER A 10 23.17 53.84 3.17
C SER A 10 22.51 53.87 4.55
N VAL A 11 21.88 52.74 4.92
CA VAL A 11 21.87 52.22 6.29
C VAL A 11 22.09 50.71 6.27
N LEU A 12 23.22 50.30 6.85
CA LEU A 12 23.60 48.95 7.23
C LEU A 12 23.38 48.82 8.74
N GLY A 13 22.85 47.69 9.20
CA GLY A 13 23.03 47.20 10.58
C GLY A 13 21.85 47.38 11.54
N LEU A 14 21.32 46.25 12.03
CA LEU A 14 21.13 45.85 13.43
C LEU A 14 20.03 44.79 13.50
N PHE A 15 20.36 43.55 13.88
CA PHE A 15 19.47 42.73 14.71
C PHE A 15 20.32 41.69 15.44
N THR A 16 20.56 41.97 16.73
CA THR A 16 21.08 41.04 17.72
C THR A 16 19.94 40.52 18.60
N ALA A 17 20.09 39.26 19.01
CA ALA A 17 19.59 38.64 20.24
C ALA A 17 18.06 38.52 20.46
N THR A 18 17.58 37.28 20.34
CA THR A 18 16.56 36.74 21.24
C THR A 18 16.76 35.24 21.36
N ALA A 19 17.47 34.84 22.42
CA ALA A 19 17.60 33.46 22.86
C ALA A 19 17.01 33.35 24.27
N ALA A 20 16.49 32.16 24.57
CA ALA A 20 15.94 31.66 25.83
C ALA A 20 14.41 31.62 25.92
N CYS A 21 13.89 30.39 25.86
CA CYS A 21 13.03 29.74 26.85
C CYS A 21 12.04 28.79 26.14
N TRP A 22 12.51 27.58 25.83
CA TRP A 22 11.63 26.44 25.55
C TRP A 22 11.95 25.36 26.57
N LEU A 23 10.91 24.99 27.32
CA LEU A 23 10.92 24.01 28.39
C LEU A 23 11.29 22.62 27.86
N SER A 24 12.16 21.98 28.62
CA SER A 24 12.63 20.61 28.46
C SER A 24 11.48 19.61 28.64
N ILE A 25 11.13 18.89 27.57
CA ILE A 25 10.44 17.60 27.69
C ILE A 25 11.54 16.54 27.82
N PRO A 26 11.54 15.68 28.85
CA PRO A 26 12.55 14.64 28.96
C PRO A 26 12.41 13.66 27.79
N ALA A 27 13.50 13.49 27.04
CA ALA A 27 13.64 12.44 26.05
C ALA A 27 13.53 11.09 26.76
N VAL A 28 12.43 10.38 26.55
CA VAL A 28 12.35 8.96 26.85
C VAL A 28 13.31 8.27 25.89
N ALA A 29 14.42 7.78 26.43
CA ALA A 29 15.37 6.95 25.71
C ALA A 29 14.65 5.67 25.26
N MET A 30 14.21 5.65 24.00
CA MET A 30 13.83 4.41 23.35
C MET A 30 15.10 3.62 23.10
N ALA A 31 15.34 2.62 23.93
CA ALA A 31 16.36 1.61 23.71
C ALA A 31 16.11 0.97 22.35
N GLN A 32 17.05 1.16 21.43
CA GLN A 32 17.06 0.43 20.16
C GLN A 32 17.33 -1.05 20.48
N PRO A 33 16.44 -1.99 20.11
CA PRO A 33 16.81 -3.39 20.11
C PRO A 33 17.90 -3.62 19.07
N GLY A 34 18.85 -4.48 19.44
CA GLY A 34 20.13 -4.66 18.77
C GLY A 34 20.03 -5.02 17.30
N ASP A 35 21.05 -4.54 16.59
CA ASP A 35 21.41 -4.82 15.20
C ASP A 35 21.73 -6.31 15.02
N GLU A 36 20.69 -7.14 14.89
CA GLU A 36 20.78 -8.49 14.36
C GLU A 36 20.37 -8.47 12.87
N GLY A 37 21.39 -8.51 12.02
CA GLY A 37 21.37 -8.91 10.61
C GLY A 37 20.07 -8.73 9.83
N THR A 38 20.10 -7.80 8.87
CA THR A 38 19.17 -7.73 7.73
C THR A 38 19.28 -9.02 6.90
N ALA A 39 18.65 -10.09 7.39
CA ALA A 39 18.30 -11.24 6.61
C ALA A 39 17.27 -10.78 5.59
N SER A 40 17.71 -10.67 4.34
CA SER A 40 16.81 -10.71 3.19
C SER A 40 15.85 -11.89 3.42
N THR A 41 14.59 -11.58 3.71
CA THR A 41 13.47 -12.52 3.71
C THR A 41 13.26 -12.95 2.26
N ALA A 42 14.18 -13.78 1.78
CA ALA A 42 14.03 -14.55 0.58
C ALA A 42 12.79 -15.42 0.79
N ASN A 43 11.69 -14.98 0.19
CA ASN A 43 10.59 -15.76 -0.34
C ASN A 43 10.82 -17.28 -0.27
N ASN A 44 10.51 -17.92 0.86
CA ASN A 44 10.15 -19.33 0.85
C ASN A 44 8.73 -19.41 0.28
N GLU A 45 8.64 -19.29 -1.05
CA GLU A 45 7.41 -19.35 -1.84
C GLU A 45 6.68 -20.69 -1.62
N PRO A 46 5.46 -20.73 -1.05
CA PRO A 46 4.52 -21.73 -1.51
C PRO A 46 4.08 -21.27 -2.90
N ALA A 47 4.70 -21.83 -3.94
CA ALA A 47 4.31 -21.64 -5.34
C ALA A 47 2.80 -21.79 -5.51
N VAL A 48 2.20 -21.05 -6.45
CA VAL A 48 0.86 -21.41 -6.94
C VAL A 48 0.99 -22.84 -7.49
N LYS A 49 0.47 -23.81 -6.75
CA LYS A 49 0.56 -25.22 -7.15
C LYS A 49 -0.49 -25.43 -8.23
N GLU A 50 -0.06 -25.47 -9.48
CA GLU A 50 -0.97 -25.86 -10.55
C GLU A 50 -1.49 -27.27 -10.27
N LYS A 51 -2.78 -27.49 -10.53
CA LYS A 51 -3.46 -28.74 -10.18
C LYS A 51 -4.33 -29.18 -11.34
N ASN A 52 -4.26 -30.47 -11.70
CA ASN A 52 -5.03 -31.07 -12.80
C ASN A 52 -4.96 -30.27 -14.11
N VAL A 53 -3.78 -29.74 -14.46
CA VAL A 53 -3.57 -28.87 -15.64
C VAL A 53 -3.88 -29.58 -16.95
N ASP A 54 -3.67 -30.89 -16.97
CA ASP A 54 -4.05 -31.80 -18.05
C ASP A 54 -5.57 -31.77 -18.33
N LYS A 55 -6.38 -31.53 -17.30
CA LYS A 55 -7.83 -31.40 -17.41
C LYS A 55 -8.29 -29.99 -17.76
N TRP A 56 -7.37 -29.03 -17.94
CA TRP A 56 -7.74 -27.65 -18.24
C TRP A 56 -8.60 -27.55 -19.50
N GLU A 57 -8.35 -28.35 -20.54
CA GLU A 57 -9.13 -28.31 -21.78
C GLU A 57 -10.46 -29.08 -21.72
N ASP A 58 -10.70 -29.89 -20.69
CA ASP A 58 -11.97 -30.60 -20.50
C ASP A 58 -13.13 -29.59 -20.34
N PRO A 59 -14.21 -29.69 -21.12
CA PRO A 59 -15.40 -28.85 -21.00
C PRO A 59 -16.12 -28.95 -19.65
N GLU A 60 -16.05 -30.10 -18.97
CA GLU A 60 -16.72 -30.34 -17.69
C GLU A 60 -15.88 -29.88 -16.49
N THR A 61 -14.62 -29.51 -16.72
CA THR A 61 -13.70 -29.09 -15.66
C THR A 61 -13.83 -27.61 -15.34
N THR A 62 -14.05 -27.30 -14.07
CA THR A 62 -14.08 -25.91 -13.57
C THR A 62 -12.67 -25.32 -13.59
N ARG A 63 -12.47 -24.21 -14.30
CA ARG A 63 -11.18 -23.53 -14.42
C ARG A 63 -11.04 -22.45 -13.36
N ILE A 64 -9.99 -22.58 -12.54
CA ILE A 64 -9.65 -21.59 -11.52
C ILE A 64 -8.31 -20.95 -11.91
N TYR A 65 -8.31 -19.62 -12.07
CA TYR A 65 -7.11 -18.84 -12.32
C TYR A 65 -6.72 -18.06 -11.07
N VAL A 66 -5.53 -18.33 -10.55
CA VAL A 66 -5.05 -17.80 -9.27
C VAL A 66 -4.17 -16.57 -9.50
N ILE A 67 -4.46 -15.50 -8.78
CA ILE A 67 -3.64 -14.28 -8.72
C ILE A 67 -3.19 -14.08 -7.26
N PRO A 68 -1.92 -14.32 -6.93
CA PRO A 68 -1.41 -14.13 -5.58
C PRO A 68 -1.11 -12.65 -5.28
N PHE A 69 -1.56 -12.16 -4.12
CA PHE A 69 -1.24 -10.85 -3.58
C PHE A 69 -0.22 -11.05 -2.46
N ARG A 70 1.05 -10.87 -2.79
CA ARG A 70 2.20 -11.08 -1.89
C ARG A 70 3.20 -9.96 -2.03
N GLY A 71 3.95 -9.73 -0.96
CA GLY A 71 4.96 -8.67 -0.89
C GLY A 71 4.37 -7.34 -0.42
N GLU A 72 4.98 -6.25 -0.85
CA GLU A 72 4.62 -4.89 -0.47
C GLU A 72 3.49 -4.34 -1.36
N PHE A 73 2.42 -3.87 -0.71
CA PHE A 73 1.28 -3.26 -1.37
C PHE A 73 1.71 -2.01 -2.13
N GLY A 74 1.28 -1.90 -3.40
CA GLY A 74 1.62 -0.75 -4.24
C GLY A 74 3.04 -0.77 -4.80
N ARG A 75 3.91 -1.69 -4.35
CA ARG A 75 5.21 -1.96 -4.95
C ARG A 75 5.18 -3.26 -5.76
N ASP A 76 4.99 -4.40 -5.09
CA ASP A 76 5.02 -5.73 -5.69
C ASP A 76 3.71 -6.08 -6.41
N PHE A 77 2.58 -5.63 -5.87
CA PHE A 77 1.28 -5.69 -6.52
C PHE A 77 0.65 -4.30 -6.61
N SER A 78 0.83 -3.70 -7.78
CA SER A 78 0.36 -2.37 -8.18
C SER A 78 -0.51 -2.47 -9.45
N GLN A 79 -0.97 -1.34 -9.99
CA GLN A 79 -1.92 -1.36 -11.11
C GLN A 79 -1.38 -2.05 -12.36
N THR A 80 -0.14 -1.75 -12.76
CA THR A 80 0.45 -2.28 -14.00
C THR A 80 0.55 -3.80 -14.02
N PRO A 81 1.17 -4.48 -13.04
CA PRO A 81 1.24 -5.94 -13.05
C PRO A 81 -0.14 -6.59 -12.85
N MET A 82 -1.07 -5.96 -12.12
CA MET A 82 -2.44 -6.45 -11.96
C MET A 82 -3.24 -6.42 -13.27
N LYS A 83 -3.16 -5.33 -14.04
CA LYS A 83 -3.77 -5.23 -15.38
C LYS A 83 -3.20 -6.30 -16.32
N ARG A 84 -1.89 -6.57 -16.25
CA ARG A 84 -1.25 -7.65 -17.03
C ARG A 84 -1.73 -9.03 -16.60
N ALA A 85 -1.84 -9.28 -15.30
CA ALA A 85 -2.34 -10.56 -14.76
C ALA A 85 -3.80 -10.81 -15.16
N MET A 86 -4.66 -9.78 -15.08
CA MET A 86 -6.06 -9.87 -15.52
C MET A 86 -6.20 -10.06 -17.04
N ALA A 87 -5.34 -9.40 -17.84
CA ALA A 87 -5.30 -9.64 -19.28
C ALA A 87 -4.88 -11.07 -19.63
N GLU A 88 -3.99 -11.68 -18.83
CA GLU A 88 -3.65 -13.08 -19.00
C GLU A 88 -4.78 -14.00 -18.55
N ALA A 89 -5.42 -13.72 -17.42
CA ALA A 89 -6.61 -14.43 -16.95
C ALA A 89 -7.72 -14.44 -18.02
N LYS A 90 -7.96 -13.31 -18.70
CA LYS A 90 -8.92 -13.20 -19.81
C LYS A 90 -8.64 -14.20 -20.93
N LYS A 91 -7.37 -14.42 -21.30
CA LYS A 91 -6.98 -15.39 -22.35
C LYS A 91 -7.25 -16.83 -21.92
N GLU A 92 -7.07 -17.12 -20.64
CA GLU A 92 -7.25 -18.45 -20.06
C GLU A 92 -8.74 -18.82 -19.89
N LYS A 93 -9.65 -17.84 -19.99
CA LYS A 93 -11.12 -18.00 -19.89
C LYS A 93 -11.55 -18.81 -18.65
N PRO A 94 -11.12 -18.45 -17.44
CA PRO A 94 -11.46 -19.17 -16.23
C PRO A 94 -12.92 -19.02 -15.86
N ASP A 95 -13.45 -19.97 -15.11
CA ASP A 95 -14.76 -19.85 -14.45
C ASP A 95 -14.65 -19.03 -13.16
N ILE A 96 -13.51 -19.14 -12.48
CA ILE A 96 -13.22 -18.45 -11.22
C ILE A 96 -11.84 -17.78 -11.28
N ILE A 97 -11.78 -16.51 -10.87
CA ILE A 97 -10.54 -15.81 -10.57
C ILE A 97 -10.37 -15.78 -9.05
N LEU A 98 -9.35 -16.47 -8.56
CA LEU A 98 -9.05 -16.56 -7.14
C LEU A 98 -7.93 -15.60 -6.77
N LEU A 99 -8.27 -14.55 -6.02
CA LEU A 99 -7.34 -13.58 -5.47
C LEU A 99 -6.86 -14.07 -4.10
N VAL A 100 -5.59 -14.44 -3.97
CA VAL A 100 -5.06 -14.99 -2.71
C VAL A 100 -4.31 -13.90 -1.96
N PHE A 101 -4.90 -13.39 -0.88
CA PHE A 101 -4.29 -12.34 -0.05
C PHE A 101 -3.37 -12.95 1.00
N ASP A 102 -2.08 -12.67 0.87
CA ASP A 102 -1.01 -13.14 1.74
C ASP A 102 0.06 -12.03 1.84
N ALA A 103 -0.39 -10.88 2.35
CA ALA A 103 0.39 -9.66 2.43
C ALA A 103 0.51 -9.20 3.89
N SER A 104 1.74 -9.19 4.39
CA SER A 104 2.08 -8.61 5.69
C SER A 104 2.18 -7.09 5.59
N TYR A 105 2.24 -6.41 6.74
CA TYR A 105 2.39 -4.97 6.75
C TYR A 105 3.83 -4.60 6.36
N THR A 106 4.07 -4.40 5.07
CA THR A 106 5.35 -3.94 4.54
C THR A 106 5.18 -2.55 3.94
N ILE A 107 6.04 -1.61 4.35
CA ILE A 107 6.17 -0.30 3.73
C ILE A 107 7.67 -0.07 3.54
N ASN A 108 8.06 0.38 2.36
CA ASN A 108 9.43 0.81 2.06
C ASN A 108 10.46 -0.33 2.23
N GLY A 109 10.08 -1.57 1.94
CA GLY A 109 10.90 -2.76 2.15
C GLY A 109 11.06 -3.19 3.62
N GLU A 110 10.52 -2.44 4.58
CA GLU A 110 10.48 -2.82 5.99
C GLU A 110 9.16 -3.54 6.28
N THR A 111 9.27 -4.82 6.66
CA THR A 111 8.12 -5.57 7.16
C THR A 111 7.97 -5.24 8.64
N TYR A 112 6.88 -4.56 8.96
CA TYR A 112 6.47 -4.31 10.32
C TYR A 112 5.77 -5.53 10.87
N ASP A 113 5.94 -5.74 12.17
CA ASP A 113 5.15 -6.73 12.87
C ASP A 113 3.66 -6.36 12.76
N ASP A 114 2.78 -7.37 12.80
CA ASP A 114 1.33 -7.19 12.77
C ASP A 114 0.86 -6.27 13.93
N TYR A 115 1.71 -6.08 14.95
CA TYR A 115 1.55 -5.23 16.13
C TYR A 115 1.87 -3.75 15.92
N ALA A 116 2.42 -3.36 14.77
CA ALA A 116 2.71 -1.97 14.45
C ALA A 116 1.42 -1.20 14.09
N GLN A 117 0.33 -1.43 14.83
CA GLN A 117 -0.94 -0.73 14.60
C GLN A 117 -0.73 0.79 14.68
N LEU A 118 0.16 1.29 15.55
CA LEU A 118 0.54 2.71 15.61
C LEU A 118 1.13 3.26 14.30
N GLN A 119 1.71 2.39 13.46
CA GLN A 119 2.15 2.76 12.11
C GLN A 119 1.01 2.74 11.10
N GLY A 120 -0.17 2.19 11.42
CA GLY A 120 -1.35 2.15 10.56
C GLY A 120 -1.74 3.50 9.96
N GLN A 121 -1.40 4.61 10.63
CA GLN A 121 -1.51 5.96 10.08
C GLN A 121 -0.76 6.13 8.74
N LEU A 122 0.37 5.47 8.54
CA LEU A 122 1.18 5.49 7.32
C LEU A 122 0.51 4.77 6.15
N SER A 123 -0.44 3.86 6.42
CA SER A 123 -1.18 3.15 5.36
C SER A 123 -2.17 4.05 4.63
N TRP A 124 -2.57 5.18 5.24
CA TRP A 124 -3.73 5.94 4.80
C TRP A 124 -3.59 6.67 3.46
N ASP A 125 -2.36 6.92 2.99
CA ASP A 125 -2.17 7.44 1.64
C ASP A 125 -2.36 6.35 0.57
N SER A 126 -2.25 5.07 0.96
CA SER A 126 -2.44 3.93 0.07
C SER A 126 -3.91 3.60 -0.21
N ILE A 127 -4.88 4.21 0.49
CA ILE A 127 -6.31 3.99 0.24
C ILE A 127 -6.71 4.32 -1.20
N PHE A 128 -6.12 5.37 -1.79
CA PHE A 128 -6.41 5.77 -3.15
C PHE A 128 -5.89 4.74 -4.16
N ARG A 129 -4.69 4.21 -3.92
CA ARG A 129 -4.13 3.10 -4.70
C ARG A 129 -4.96 1.83 -4.56
N ALA A 130 -5.45 1.52 -3.36
CA ALA A 130 -6.35 0.39 -3.14
C ALA A 130 -7.67 0.54 -3.89
N ALA A 131 -8.20 1.75 -3.95
CA ALA A 131 -9.40 2.03 -4.73
C ALA A 131 -9.16 1.86 -6.23
N GLU A 132 -8.04 2.35 -6.76
CA GLU A 132 -7.67 2.17 -8.17
C GLU A 132 -7.48 0.69 -8.52
N LEU A 133 -6.87 -0.09 -7.63
CA LEU A 133 -6.77 -1.54 -7.78
C LEU A 133 -8.14 -2.21 -7.74
N ALA A 134 -9.02 -1.81 -6.82
CA ALA A 134 -10.37 -2.34 -6.73
C ALA A 134 -11.19 -2.09 -8.01
N THR A 135 -10.98 -0.94 -8.68
CA THR A 135 -11.60 -0.64 -9.98
C THR A 135 -11.28 -1.70 -11.04
N ILE A 136 -10.06 -2.27 -11.05
CA ILE A 136 -9.66 -3.33 -11.98
C ILE A 136 -10.55 -4.57 -11.81
N PHE A 137 -10.82 -4.98 -10.57
CA PHE A 137 -11.58 -6.20 -10.25
C PHE A 137 -13.10 -5.98 -10.26
N ASN A 138 -13.55 -4.74 -10.05
CA ASN A 138 -14.97 -4.42 -9.94
C ASN A 138 -15.51 -3.77 -11.22
N GLU A 139 -15.08 -2.54 -11.53
CA GLU A 139 -15.69 -1.74 -12.59
C GLU A 139 -15.16 -2.15 -13.98
N ASP A 140 -13.84 -2.18 -14.16
CA ASP A 140 -13.20 -2.52 -15.44
C ASP A 140 -13.56 -3.96 -15.85
N PHE A 141 -13.48 -4.89 -14.91
CA PHE A 141 -13.86 -6.29 -15.11
C PHE A 141 -15.34 -6.43 -15.51
N ARG A 142 -16.26 -5.72 -14.84
CA ARG A 142 -17.69 -5.77 -15.20
C ARG A 142 -17.96 -5.12 -16.56
N ALA A 143 -17.26 -4.05 -16.90
CA ALA A 143 -17.43 -3.31 -18.14
C ALA A 143 -16.85 -4.05 -19.38
N ASP A 144 -15.78 -4.84 -19.23
CA ASP A 144 -15.14 -5.57 -20.33
C ASP A 144 -16.01 -6.75 -20.82
N LYS A 145 -16.89 -6.51 -21.81
CA LYS A 145 -17.80 -7.54 -22.35
C LYS A 145 -17.11 -8.79 -22.90
N GLU A 146 -15.83 -8.70 -23.29
CA GLU A 146 -15.08 -9.83 -23.83
C GLU A 146 -14.44 -10.70 -22.74
N PHE A 147 -14.36 -10.20 -21.50
CA PHE A 147 -13.87 -11.00 -20.39
C PHE A 147 -14.97 -11.94 -19.92
N VAL A 148 -15.06 -13.07 -20.63
CA VAL A 148 -15.99 -14.17 -20.36
C VAL A 148 -15.24 -15.50 -20.27
N ASN A 149 -15.81 -16.45 -19.54
CA ASN A 149 -15.34 -17.83 -19.50
C ASN A 149 -15.66 -18.58 -20.81
N ARG A 150 -15.39 -19.88 -20.86
CA ARG A 150 -15.70 -20.71 -22.03
C ARG A 150 -17.19 -20.82 -22.37
N LYS A 151 -18.06 -20.60 -21.38
CA LYS A 151 -19.53 -20.62 -21.53
C LYS A 151 -20.11 -19.25 -21.93
N GLY A 152 -19.27 -18.23 -22.10
CA GLY A 152 -19.72 -16.87 -22.41
C GLY A 152 -20.25 -16.10 -21.19
N GLU A 153 -20.02 -16.62 -19.99
CA GLU A 153 -20.45 -16.04 -18.71
C GLU A 153 -19.31 -15.24 -18.07
N LYS A 154 -19.66 -14.30 -17.18
CA LYS A 154 -18.67 -13.57 -16.39
C LYS A 154 -18.04 -14.50 -15.34
N PRO A 155 -16.69 -14.60 -15.27
CA PRO A 155 -16.04 -15.35 -14.20
C PRO A 155 -16.42 -14.82 -12.82
N ARG A 156 -16.50 -15.69 -11.80
CA ARG A 156 -16.62 -15.26 -10.41
C ARG A 156 -15.25 -14.79 -9.90
N ILE A 157 -15.21 -13.66 -9.20
CA ILE A 157 -14.00 -13.19 -8.50
C ILE A 157 -14.17 -13.49 -7.03
N ILE A 158 -13.21 -14.21 -6.46
CA ILE A 158 -13.23 -14.67 -5.07
C ILE A 158 -11.94 -14.25 -4.40
N GLY A 159 -12.02 -13.63 -3.23
CA GLY A 159 -10.86 -13.38 -2.37
C GLY A 159 -10.68 -14.51 -1.36
N TRP A 160 -9.49 -15.09 -1.27
CA TRP A 160 -9.11 -15.98 -0.18
C TRP A 160 -8.01 -15.32 0.65
N VAL A 161 -8.36 -14.95 1.87
CA VAL A 161 -7.50 -14.20 2.79
C VAL A 161 -6.78 -15.15 3.72
N LYS A 162 -5.46 -15.18 3.61
CA LYS A 162 -4.55 -15.73 4.62
C LYS A 162 -4.05 -14.62 5.53
N LYS A 163 -3.64 -13.50 4.94
CA LYS A 163 -3.25 -12.29 5.66
C LYS A 163 -3.42 -11.08 4.75
N ALA A 164 -4.05 -10.02 5.26
CA ALA A 164 -4.13 -8.72 4.59
C ALA A 164 -3.99 -7.61 5.64
N MET A 165 -2.75 -7.25 5.95
CA MET A 165 -2.44 -6.19 6.92
C MET A 165 -2.03 -4.87 6.24
N GLY A 166 -2.26 -3.75 6.92
CA GLY A 166 -1.92 -2.43 6.42
C GLY A 166 -2.68 -2.09 5.13
N PRO A 167 -2.04 -1.50 4.11
CA PRO A 167 -2.72 -1.08 2.89
C PRO A 167 -3.50 -2.18 2.15
N SER A 168 -3.05 -3.44 2.26
CA SER A 168 -3.70 -4.59 1.61
C SER A 168 -5.10 -4.89 2.18
N ALA A 169 -5.36 -4.50 3.44
CA ALA A 169 -6.67 -4.65 4.07
C ALA A 169 -7.77 -3.86 3.34
N PHE A 170 -7.43 -2.66 2.84
CA PHE A 170 -8.36 -1.84 2.06
C PHE A 170 -8.82 -2.57 0.79
N LEU A 171 -7.89 -3.23 0.09
CA LEU A 171 -8.20 -3.96 -1.13
C LEU A 171 -8.98 -5.25 -0.82
N ALA A 172 -8.60 -5.98 0.22
CA ALA A 172 -9.33 -7.19 0.64
C ALA A 172 -10.81 -6.86 0.92
N LEU A 173 -11.08 -5.79 1.68
CA LEU A 173 -12.45 -5.37 2.02
C LEU A 173 -13.22 -4.71 0.87
N ALA A 174 -12.56 -4.43 -0.26
CA ALA A 174 -13.22 -3.99 -1.48
C ALA A 174 -13.77 -5.16 -2.32
N MET A 175 -13.51 -6.42 -1.92
CA MET A 175 -14.02 -7.61 -2.60
C MET A 175 -15.36 -8.05 -2.03
N ASN A 176 -16.31 -8.42 -2.89
CA ASN A 176 -17.69 -8.76 -2.48
C ASN A 176 -17.83 -10.19 -1.92
N GLU A 177 -16.85 -11.04 -2.18
CA GLU A 177 -16.87 -12.45 -1.80
C GLU A 177 -15.52 -12.86 -1.24
N LEU A 178 -15.48 -13.06 0.08
CA LEU A 178 -14.27 -13.39 0.82
C LEU A 178 -14.41 -14.73 1.54
N TYR A 179 -13.31 -15.47 1.56
CA TYR A 179 -13.09 -16.66 2.37
C TYR A 179 -11.83 -16.42 3.19
N PHE A 180 -11.82 -16.89 4.43
CA PHE A 180 -10.69 -16.67 5.34
C PHE A 180 -10.01 -18.01 5.62
N ALA A 181 -8.68 -18.04 5.64
CA ALA A 181 -7.96 -19.15 6.26
C ALA A 181 -8.13 -19.13 7.79
N ASP A 182 -7.86 -20.25 8.44
CA ASP A 182 -7.75 -20.25 9.88
C ASP A 182 -6.59 -19.34 10.33
N GLY A 183 -6.80 -18.61 11.42
CA GLY A 183 -5.87 -17.57 11.88
C GLY A 183 -5.74 -16.35 10.94
N ALA A 184 -6.52 -16.25 9.87
CA ALA A 184 -6.42 -15.12 8.93
C ALA A 184 -6.79 -13.79 9.57
N ARG A 185 -6.13 -12.73 9.10
CA ARG A 185 -6.29 -11.36 9.62
C ARG A 185 -6.48 -10.35 8.50
N VAL A 186 -7.41 -9.43 8.72
CA VAL A 186 -7.60 -8.21 7.91
C VAL A 186 -7.65 -7.01 8.84
N GLY A 187 -6.69 -6.10 8.72
CA GLY A 187 -6.60 -4.94 9.61
C GLY A 187 -5.31 -4.16 9.45
N GLY A 188 -4.89 -3.46 10.52
CA GLY A 188 -3.67 -2.64 10.50
C GLY A 188 -3.82 -1.31 9.75
N VAL A 189 -5.06 -0.85 9.53
CA VAL A 189 -5.39 0.46 8.90
C VAL A 189 -5.96 1.46 9.90
N GLY A 190 -5.45 1.41 11.13
CA GLY A 190 -5.96 2.18 12.26
C GLY A 190 -5.47 3.62 12.38
N TYR A 191 -5.88 4.24 13.48
CA TYR A 191 -5.31 5.49 13.99
C TYR A 191 -5.34 6.67 13.02
N LEU A 192 -6.37 6.74 12.18
CA LEU A 192 -6.64 7.89 11.31
C LEU A 192 -6.70 9.21 12.11
N ASN A 193 -7.11 9.13 13.38
CA ASN A 193 -7.16 10.25 14.32
C ASN A 193 -5.79 10.90 14.56
N PHE A 194 -4.71 10.14 14.39
CA PHE A 194 -3.33 10.63 14.55
C PHE A 194 -2.70 11.05 13.23
N LEU A 195 -3.35 10.80 12.09
CA LEU A 195 -2.87 11.27 10.78
C LEU A 195 -2.70 12.80 10.82
N PHE A 196 -1.50 13.25 10.44
CA PHE A 196 -1.06 14.66 10.48
C PHE A 196 -1.00 15.31 11.87
N ALA A 197 -1.01 14.55 12.97
CA ALA A 197 -0.85 15.13 14.31
C ALA A 197 0.39 16.05 14.39
N GLY A 198 0.20 17.24 14.97
CA GLY A 198 1.26 18.25 15.10
C GLY A 198 1.61 19.02 13.82
N ARG A 199 0.87 18.85 12.72
CA ARG A 199 1.08 19.60 11.46
C ARG A 199 -0.21 20.27 10.96
N GLY A 200 -0.14 21.57 10.68
CA GLY A 200 -1.24 22.31 10.06
C GLY A 200 -2.45 22.54 10.98
N ASP A 201 -3.49 23.15 10.42
CA ASP A 201 -4.73 23.51 11.11
C ASP A 201 -5.63 22.28 11.35
N GLU A 202 -6.33 22.22 12.52
CA GLU A 202 -7.19 21.07 12.88
C GLU A 202 -8.34 20.89 11.89
N VAL A 203 -8.96 21.96 11.38
CA VAL A 203 -10.06 21.85 10.42
C VAL A 203 -9.57 21.25 9.11
N VAL A 204 -8.35 21.60 8.68
CA VAL A 204 -7.72 21.00 7.49
C VAL A 204 -7.43 19.52 7.73
N ARG A 205 -6.94 19.15 8.91
CA ARG A 205 -6.69 17.75 9.27
C ARG A 205 -7.97 16.92 9.28
N GLU A 206 -9.02 17.41 9.92
CA GLU A 206 -10.32 16.72 9.95
C GLU A 206 -10.93 16.54 8.55
N LYS A 207 -10.77 17.52 7.65
CA LYS A 207 -11.15 17.37 6.24
C LYS A 207 -10.36 16.25 5.55
N GLN A 208 -9.04 16.20 5.75
CA GLN A 208 -8.19 15.17 5.18
C GLN A 208 -8.48 13.76 5.73
N ARG A 209 -8.81 13.66 7.02
CA ARG A 209 -9.26 12.42 7.67
C ARG A 209 -10.62 11.99 7.13
N SER A 210 -11.59 12.89 7.09
CA SER A 210 -12.94 12.63 6.58
C SER A 210 -12.94 12.18 5.12
N LEU A 211 -12.08 12.77 4.28
CA LEU A 211 -11.91 12.36 2.89
C LEU A 211 -11.46 10.90 2.76
N ARG A 212 -10.45 10.50 3.53
CA ARG A 212 -9.90 9.14 3.49
C ARG A 212 -10.85 8.12 4.11
N LEU A 213 -11.50 8.46 5.23
CA LEU A 213 -12.53 7.63 5.83
C LEU A 213 -13.70 7.42 4.88
N GLY A 214 -14.20 8.50 4.26
CA GLY A 214 -15.29 8.41 3.27
C GLY A 214 -14.91 7.54 2.06
N LYS A 215 -13.65 7.58 1.62
CA LYS A 215 -13.16 6.69 0.56
C LYS A 215 -13.17 5.23 0.99
N PHE A 216 -12.71 4.92 2.21
CA PHE A 216 -12.70 3.56 2.73
C PHE A 216 -14.12 3.02 2.98
N GLU A 217 -15.01 3.83 3.57
CA GLU A 217 -16.44 3.52 3.69
C GLU A 217 -17.07 3.22 2.33
N GLY A 218 -16.71 4.00 1.30
CA GLY A 218 -17.14 3.75 -0.07
C GLY A 218 -16.73 2.38 -0.61
N LEU A 219 -15.48 1.96 -0.38
CA LEU A 219 -15.00 0.63 -0.79
C LEU A 219 -15.75 -0.50 -0.06
N VAL A 220 -15.86 -0.39 1.26
CA VAL A 220 -16.53 -1.39 2.11
C VAL A 220 -18.02 -1.50 1.77
N SER A 221 -18.69 -0.37 1.55
CA SER A 221 -20.10 -0.32 1.17
C SER A 221 -20.32 -0.90 -0.24
N ALA A 222 -19.46 -0.60 -1.20
CA ALA A 222 -19.54 -1.16 -2.55
C ALA A 222 -19.36 -2.69 -2.58
N ALA A 223 -18.61 -3.24 -1.63
CA ALA A 223 -18.49 -4.68 -1.40
C ALA A 223 -19.71 -5.32 -0.70
N GLY A 224 -20.65 -4.51 -0.20
CA GLY A 224 -21.86 -4.95 0.49
C GLY A 224 -21.71 -5.09 2.00
N TYR A 225 -20.63 -4.53 2.58
CA TYR A 225 -20.35 -4.63 4.01
C TYR A 225 -20.79 -3.37 4.78
N PRO A 226 -21.12 -3.47 6.08
CA PRO A 226 -21.49 -2.31 6.89
C PRO A 226 -20.34 -1.31 7.05
N THR A 227 -20.58 -0.02 6.76
CA THR A 227 -19.56 1.04 6.87
C THR A 227 -18.99 1.23 8.28
N ARG A 228 -19.73 0.83 9.32
CA ARG A 228 -19.24 0.80 10.71
C ARG A 228 -17.98 -0.07 10.89
N ILE A 229 -17.78 -1.09 10.05
CA ILE A 229 -16.56 -1.90 10.03
C ILE A 229 -15.37 -1.04 9.60
N ALA A 230 -15.54 -0.27 8.52
CA ALA A 230 -14.53 0.67 8.07
C ALA A 230 -14.19 1.68 9.17
N ARG A 231 -15.21 2.27 9.83
CA ARG A 231 -15.01 3.21 10.94
C ARG A 231 -14.23 2.62 12.10
N ALA A 232 -14.65 1.44 12.58
CA ALA A 232 -14.00 0.76 13.70
C ALA A 232 -12.58 0.31 13.38
N MET A 233 -12.28 -0.02 12.11
CA MET A 233 -10.90 -0.28 11.68
C MET A 233 -10.04 0.97 11.60
N SER A 234 -10.65 2.15 11.46
CA SER A 234 -9.95 3.38 11.07
C SER A 234 -9.63 4.28 12.24
N ARG A 235 -10.58 4.44 13.16
CA ARG A 235 -10.51 5.41 14.24
C ARG A 235 -10.55 4.71 15.58
N SER A 236 -9.77 5.22 16.53
CA SER A 236 -9.63 4.65 17.88
C SER A 236 -10.48 5.38 18.93
N ASP A 237 -11.36 6.31 18.53
CA ASP A 237 -12.15 7.16 19.44
C ASP A 237 -13.60 6.70 19.59
N GLY A 238 -13.97 5.58 18.94
CA GLY A 238 -15.30 5.00 19.04
C GLY A 238 -15.31 3.73 19.89
N MET A 239 -16.51 3.22 20.14
CA MET A 239 -16.75 1.88 20.66
C MET A 239 -17.64 1.11 19.69
N LEU A 240 -17.38 -0.17 19.52
CA LEU A 240 -18.20 -1.06 18.73
C LEU A 240 -18.22 -2.44 19.36
N SER A 241 -19.41 -2.96 19.62
CA SER A 241 -19.63 -4.35 20.00
C SER A 241 -20.77 -4.94 19.16
N TYR A 242 -20.95 -6.25 19.21
CA TYR A 242 -22.08 -6.92 18.59
C TYR A 242 -22.57 -8.11 19.43
N SER A 243 -23.85 -8.43 19.27
CA SER A 243 -24.45 -9.68 19.74
C SER A 243 -25.11 -10.40 18.57
N MET A 244 -25.16 -11.73 18.62
CA MET A 244 -25.85 -12.52 17.60
C MET A 244 -27.33 -12.66 17.93
N ARG A 245 -28.21 -12.12 17.07
CA ARG A 245 -29.67 -12.24 17.22
C ARG A 245 -30.25 -12.87 15.97
N GLY A 246 -30.84 -14.06 16.12
CA GLY A 246 -31.41 -14.81 14.99
C GLY A 246 -30.38 -15.14 13.89
N GLY A 247 -29.14 -15.43 14.28
CA GLY A 247 -28.05 -15.75 13.34
C GLY A 247 -27.48 -14.55 12.57
N LYS A 248 -27.87 -13.32 12.94
CA LYS A 248 -27.33 -12.08 12.35
C LYS A 248 -26.65 -11.22 13.41
N PRO A 249 -25.56 -10.51 13.06
CA PRO A 249 -24.92 -9.58 13.98
C PRO A 249 -25.81 -8.35 14.17
N VAL A 250 -26.08 -8.00 15.42
CA VAL A 250 -26.68 -6.73 15.82
C VAL A 250 -25.60 -5.91 16.51
N PHE A 251 -25.28 -4.75 15.92
CA PHE A 251 -24.20 -3.90 16.38
C PHE A 251 -24.67 -2.88 17.42
N PHE A 252 -23.80 -2.58 18.36
CA PHE A 252 -23.97 -1.55 19.38
C PHE A 252 -22.78 -0.59 19.33
N GLU A 253 -23.04 0.72 19.40
CA GLU A 253 -22.00 1.77 19.41
C GLU A 253 -21.50 2.05 20.84
N ASP A 254 -21.39 0.97 21.62
CA ASP A 254 -20.96 0.90 23.00
C ASP A 254 -20.43 -0.52 23.29
N LEU A 255 -20.22 -0.86 24.56
CA LEU A 255 -19.70 -2.16 25.00
C LEU A 255 -20.79 -3.10 25.54
N THR A 256 -22.06 -2.87 25.19
CA THR A 256 -23.19 -3.68 25.70
C THR A 256 -23.40 -4.99 24.94
N GLY A 257 -22.79 -5.14 23.77
CA GLY A 257 -22.82 -6.38 22.99
C GLY A 257 -21.98 -7.50 23.59
N ASP A 258 -22.28 -8.73 23.19
CA ASP A 258 -21.65 -9.94 23.73
C ASP A 258 -20.16 -10.05 23.34
N THR A 259 -19.80 -9.47 22.19
CA THR A 259 -18.42 -9.43 21.68
C THR A 259 -18.02 -8.00 21.37
N ILE A 260 -16.94 -7.55 22.00
CA ILE A 260 -16.33 -6.25 21.76
C ILE A 260 -15.44 -6.34 20.51
N LEU A 261 -15.67 -5.44 19.56
CA LEU A 261 -14.88 -5.29 18.34
C LEU A 261 -13.85 -4.17 18.46
N MET A 262 -14.23 -3.12 19.19
CA MET A 262 -13.41 -1.94 19.47
C MET A 262 -13.88 -1.31 20.77
N ASP A 263 -12.98 -0.99 21.69
CA ASP A 263 -13.32 -0.32 22.96
C ASP A 263 -12.75 1.08 23.15
N GLY A 264 -12.01 1.54 22.14
CA GLY A 264 -11.48 2.89 22.04
C GLY A 264 -10.18 3.04 22.81
N GLY A 265 -9.19 3.65 22.17
CA GLY A 265 -7.84 3.89 22.72
C GLY A 265 -7.75 5.05 23.71
N ASP A 266 -8.75 5.19 24.60
CA ASP A 266 -8.68 6.09 25.76
C ASP A 266 -7.43 5.72 26.60
N PRO A 267 -6.66 6.68 27.14
CA PRO A 267 -5.51 6.40 28.01
C PRO A 267 -5.70 5.31 29.06
N GLU A 268 -6.91 5.10 29.59
CA GLU A 268 -7.20 4.05 30.58
C GLU A 268 -7.45 2.65 29.99
N ARG A 269 -7.80 2.56 28.70
CA ARG A 269 -8.16 1.32 27.99
C ARG A 269 -7.24 0.98 26.83
N ARG A 270 -6.30 1.87 26.54
CA ARG A 270 -5.34 1.70 25.46
C ARG A 270 -4.62 0.37 25.60
N ASP A 271 -4.57 -0.35 24.49
CA ASP A 271 -3.89 -1.64 24.41
C ASP A 271 -2.47 -1.57 24.98
N THR A 272 -2.16 -2.49 25.89
CA THR A 272 -0.79 -2.65 26.37
C THR A 272 0.07 -3.27 25.27
N MET A 273 1.40 -3.11 25.36
CA MET A 273 2.31 -3.82 24.45
C MET A 273 2.10 -5.34 24.51
N GLU A 274 1.73 -5.88 25.68
CA GLU A 274 1.45 -7.30 25.87
C GLU A 274 0.17 -7.74 25.13
N ASP A 275 -0.89 -6.91 25.15
CA ASP A 275 -2.13 -7.17 24.42
C ASP A 275 -1.93 -7.08 22.91
N LEU A 276 -1.13 -6.10 22.47
CA LEU A 276 -0.69 -6.01 21.09
C LEU A 276 0.03 -7.30 20.70
N VAL A 277 1.12 -7.68 21.38
CA VAL A 277 1.92 -8.89 21.09
C VAL A 277 1.09 -10.18 21.15
N ARG A 278 0.06 -10.25 22.00
CA ARG A 278 -0.86 -11.39 22.07
C ARG A 278 -1.99 -11.38 21.07
N LEU A 279 -2.02 -10.39 20.17
CA LEU A 279 -3.05 -10.22 19.15
C LEU A 279 -4.45 -10.02 19.75
N ARG A 280 -4.50 -9.41 20.93
CA ARG A 280 -5.72 -9.09 21.69
C ARG A 280 -6.09 -7.63 21.65
N GLY A 281 -5.27 -6.80 21.01
CA GLY A 281 -5.53 -5.37 20.92
C GLY A 281 -6.83 -5.04 20.20
N ASN A 282 -7.62 -4.15 20.78
CA ASN A 282 -8.95 -3.73 20.33
C ASN A 282 -9.13 -2.20 20.31
N ASP A 283 -8.04 -1.42 20.37
CA ASP A 283 -8.08 0.03 20.09
C ASP A 283 -8.71 0.35 18.72
N VAL A 284 -8.46 -0.52 17.74
CA VAL A 284 -9.03 -0.51 16.39
C VAL A 284 -9.37 -1.94 15.97
N LEU A 285 -10.40 -2.10 15.16
CA LEU A 285 -10.84 -3.41 14.69
C LEU A 285 -9.78 -4.08 13.81
N THR A 286 -9.44 -5.32 14.14
CA THR A 286 -8.79 -6.28 13.24
C THR A 286 -9.70 -7.49 13.09
N LEU A 287 -10.10 -7.82 11.85
CA LEU A 287 -10.95 -8.97 11.60
C LEU A 287 -10.11 -10.25 11.65
N THR A 288 -10.50 -11.15 12.54
CA THR A 288 -10.08 -12.56 12.51
C THR A 288 -11.02 -13.38 11.65
N SER A 289 -10.64 -14.61 11.30
CA SER A 289 -11.51 -15.56 10.57
C SER A 289 -12.88 -15.75 11.25
N THR A 290 -12.90 -15.89 12.57
CA THR A 290 -14.13 -16.04 13.37
C THR A 290 -14.99 -14.79 13.31
N VAL A 291 -14.42 -13.62 13.65
CA VAL A 291 -15.16 -12.35 13.65
C VAL A 291 -15.67 -12.03 12.24
N ALA A 292 -14.85 -12.22 11.20
CA ALA A 292 -15.27 -11.98 9.82
C ALA A 292 -16.46 -12.87 9.42
N ARG A 293 -16.50 -14.12 9.87
CA ARG A 293 -17.62 -15.02 9.62
C ARG A 293 -18.89 -14.57 10.36
N ASP A 294 -18.76 -14.28 11.65
CA ASP A 294 -19.91 -13.91 12.49
C ASP A 294 -20.53 -12.57 12.03
N LEU A 295 -19.71 -11.66 11.52
CA LEU A 295 -20.14 -10.41 10.92
C LEU A 295 -20.67 -10.54 9.47
N GLY A 296 -20.61 -11.74 8.87
CA GLY A 296 -21.05 -12.00 7.51
C GLY A 296 -20.13 -11.43 6.41
N ILE A 297 -18.91 -11.04 6.76
CA ILE A 297 -17.88 -10.56 5.83
C ILE A 297 -17.24 -11.75 5.08
N SER A 298 -16.92 -12.81 5.83
CA SER A 298 -16.39 -14.07 5.31
C SER A 298 -17.52 -15.08 5.07
N ARG A 299 -17.49 -15.77 3.94
CA ARG A 299 -18.45 -16.83 3.58
C ARG A 299 -18.18 -18.14 4.32
N ALA A 300 -16.91 -18.48 4.53
CA ALA A 300 -16.48 -19.64 5.29
C ALA A 300 -15.00 -19.51 5.72
N THR A 301 -14.60 -20.35 6.66
CA THR A 301 -13.20 -20.54 7.02
C THR A 301 -12.67 -21.77 6.30
N VAL A 302 -11.62 -21.63 5.49
CA VAL A 302 -11.06 -22.70 4.64
C VAL A 302 -9.53 -22.63 4.61
N ASN A 303 -8.87 -23.76 4.85
CA ASN A 303 -7.42 -23.85 5.05
C ASN A 303 -6.64 -24.31 3.82
N SER A 304 -7.34 -24.82 2.81
CA SER A 304 -6.73 -25.27 1.57
C SER A 304 -7.57 -24.87 0.36
N GLU A 305 -6.93 -24.88 -0.81
CA GLU A 305 -7.62 -24.68 -2.08
C GLU A 305 -8.70 -25.75 -2.30
N ASP A 306 -8.41 -27.00 -1.96
CA ASP A 306 -9.35 -28.12 -2.08
C ASP A 306 -10.60 -27.91 -1.22
N GLU A 307 -10.42 -27.44 0.00
CA GLU A 307 -11.51 -27.12 0.92
C GLU A 307 -12.33 -25.92 0.41
N LEU A 308 -11.66 -24.91 -0.14
CA LEU A 308 -12.34 -23.77 -0.77
C LEU A 308 -13.21 -24.24 -1.95
N VAL A 309 -12.64 -25.03 -2.86
CA VAL A 309 -13.34 -25.59 -4.02
C VAL A 309 -14.54 -26.46 -3.60
N SER A 310 -14.36 -27.30 -2.58
CA SER A 310 -15.45 -28.08 -1.99
C SER A 310 -16.54 -27.17 -1.40
N THR A 311 -16.16 -26.09 -0.71
CA THR A 311 -17.10 -25.12 -0.13
C THR A 311 -17.87 -24.34 -1.20
N LEU A 312 -17.28 -24.17 -2.38
CA LEU A 312 -17.94 -23.58 -3.55
C LEU A 312 -18.92 -24.54 -4.24
N GLY A 313 -19.05 -25.79 -3.76
CA GLY A 313 -19.93 -26.81 -4.32
C GLY A 313 -19.41 -27.43 -5.61
N ILE A 314 -18.11 -27.32 -5.89
CA ILE A 314 -17.49 -27.90 -7.08
C ILE A 314 -17.13 -29.35 -6.76
N GLU A 315 -18.08 -30.25 -6.97
CA GLU A 315 -17.94 -31.69 -6.68
C GLU A 315 -17.18 -32.46 -7.77
N ARG A 316 -17.19 -31.95 -9.01
CA ARG A 316 -16.60 -32.59 -10.19
C ARG A 316 -15.41 -31.76 -10.68
N GLY A 317 -14.37 -32.47 -11.11
CA GLY A 317 -13.08 -31.99 -11.64
C GLY A 317 -12.87 -30.48 -11.73
N TYR A 318 -11.84 -29.99 -11.04
CA TYR A 318 -11.35 -28.62 -11.21
C TYR A 318 -9.89 -28.65 -11.64
N ALA A 319 -9.48 -27.63 -12.38
CA ALA A 319 -8.11 -27.40 -12.76
C ALA A 319 -7.69 -25.99 -12.33
N VAL A 320 -6.46 -25.87 -11.86
CA VAL A 320 -5.91 -24.64 -11.32
C VAL A 320 -4.68 -24.24 -12.10
N ARG A 321 -4.66 -22.98 -12.55
CA ARG A 321 -3.50 -22.31 -13.16
C ARG A 321 -3.25 -20.99 -12.46
N GLY A 322 -2.02 -20.52 -12.54
CA GLY A 322 -1.66 -19.19 -12.04
C GLY A 322 -0.17 -18.90 -12.07
N GLU A 323 0.64 -19.83 -12.59
CA GLU A 323 2.09 -19.64 -12.74
C GLU A 323 2.41 -18.37 -13.55
N LYS A 324 1.64 -18.08 -14.60
CA LYS A 324 1.83 -16.87 -15.41
C LYS A 324 1.55 -15.58 -14.63
N ALA A 325 0.50 -15.53 -13.82
CA ALA A 325 0.22 -14.38 -12.96
C ALA A 325 1.35 -14.17 -11.94
N LEU A 326 1.79 -15.27 -11.29
CA LEU A 326 2.93 -15.23 -10.38
C LEU A 326 4.20 -14.72 -11.09
N LYS A 327 4.50 -15.23 -12.30
CA LYS A 327 5.66 -14.79 -13.09
C LYS A 327 5.60 -13.32 -13.45
N ILE A 328 4.42 -12.80 -13.82
CA ILE A 328 4.21 -11.37 -14.10
C ILE A 328 4.55 -10.53 -12.88
N LEU A 329 4.07 -10.92 -11.71
CA LEU A 329 4.29 -10.21 -10.44
C LEU A 329 5.76 -10.28 -10.02
N SER A 330 6.35 -11.48 -10.00
CA SER A 330 7.76 -11.66 -9.63
C SER A 330 8.72 -11.01 -10.63
N GLN A 331 8.35 -10.91 -11.92
CA GLN A 331 9.11 -10.12 -12.89
C GLN A 331 9.02 -8.62 -12.57
N TRP A 332 7.82 -8.11 -12.29
CA TRP A 332 7.60 -6.72 -11.93
C TRP A 332 8.40 -6.30 -10.69
N SER A 333 8.33 -7.06 -9.61
CA SER A 333 9.13 -6.81 -8.39
C SER A 333 10.63 -6.76 -8.68
N ARG A 334 11.15 -7.68 -9.51
CA ARG A 334 12.56 -7.68 -9.93
C ARG A 334 12.94 -6.47 -10.79
N GLU A 335 12.03 -6.05 -11.67
CA GLU A 335 12.22 -4.85 -12.49
C GLU A 335 12.31 -3.59 -11.62
N ILE A 336 11.46 -3.47 -10.60
CA ILE A 336 11.49 -2.37 -9.62
C ILE A 336 12.80 -2.38 -8.84
N SER A 337 13.16 -3.52 -8.21
CA SER A 337 14.42 -3.62 -7.46
C SER A 337 15.63 -3.28 -8.34
N SER A 338 15.60 -3.69 -9.62
CA SER A 338 16.65 -3.34 -10.58
C SER A 338 16.66 -1.83 -10.89
N ALA A 339 15.49 -1.20 -11.03
CA ALA A 339 15.36 0.23 -11.26
C ALA A 339 15.84 1.05 -10.05
N GLU A 340 15.44 0.70 -8.83
CA GLU A 340 15.91 1.33 -7.59
C GLU A 340 17.44 1.30 -7.51
N ASN A 341 18.05 0.13 -7.78
CA ASN A 341 19.51 -0.02 -7.82
C ASN A 341 20.18 0.81 -8.91
N ARG A 342 19.56 0.93 -10.10
CA ARG A 342 20.06 1.83 -11.16
C ARG A 342 19.98 3.29 -10.75
N VAL A 343 18.90 3.70 -10.09
CA VAL A 343 18.74 5.08 -9.58
C VAL A 343 19.83 5.38 -8.55
N VAL A 344 20.04 4.51 -7.55
CA VAL A 344 21.13 4.69 -6.56
C VAL A 344 22.49 4.84 -7.25
N ARG A 345 22.80 3.94 -8.20
CA ARG A 345 24.07 3.96 -8.94
C ARG A 345 24.24 5.26 -9.72
N ASN A 346 23.22 5.66 -10.47
CA ASN A 346 23.21 6.87 -11.28
C ASN A 346 23.39 8.13 -10.42
N ILE A 347 22.74 8.21 -9.26
CA ILE A 347 22.90 9.36 -8.35
C ILE A 347 24.34 9.43 -7.81
N ARG A 348 24.90 8.30 -7.38
CA ARG A 348 26.31 8.24 -6.94
C ARG A 348 27.28 8.63 -8.06
N GLU A 349 27.00 8.23 -9.30
CA GLU A 349 27.81 8.62 -10.46
C GLU A 349 27.68 10.12 -10.77
N PHE A 350 26.46 10.65 -10.76
CA PHE A 350 26.19 12.09 -10.93
C PHE A 350 26.97 12.93 -9.91
N GLN A 351 26.98 12.53 -8.63
CA GLN A 351 27.70 13.20 -7.55
C GLN A 351 29.23 13.16 -7.70
N ARG A 352 29.78 12.16 -8.43
CA ARG A 352 31.23 12.04 -8.68
C ARG A 352 31.71 12.92 -9.83
N ILE A 353 30.82 13.33 -10.73
CA ILE A 353 31.21 14.17 -11.88
C ILE A 353 31.48 15.59 -11.37
N GLN A 354 32.76 15.94 -11.29
CA GLN A 354 33.20 17.31 -11.06
C GLN A 354 33.31 18.04 -12.40
N ILE A 355 32.72 19.24 -12.46
CA ILE A 355 32.79 20.09 -13.66
C ILE A 355 34.12 20.85 -13.64
N ASN A 356 35.13 20.30 -14.29
CA ASN A 356 36.48 20.84 -14.39
C ASN A 356 36.91 20.86 -15.86
N GLY A 357 37.39 21.99 -16.35
CA GLY A 357 37.90 22.11 -17.71
C GLY A 357 38.39 23.51 -18.00
N ARG A 358 39.49 23.62 -18.75
CA ARG A 358 40.06 24.92 -19.17
C ARG A 358 39.18 25.54 -20.25
N THR A 359 38.58 24.72 -21.08
CA THR A 359 37.72 25.17 -22.18
C THR A 359 36.23 24.97 -21.86
N PRO A 360 35.34 25.81 -22.41
CA PRO A 360 33.90 25.56 -22.35
C PRO A 360 33.49 24.19 -22.89
N ALA A 361 34.17 23.70 -23.93
CA ALA A 361 33.88 22.40 -24.53
C ALA A 361 34.09 21.25 -23.53
N GLU A 362 35.17 21.28 -22.75
CA GLU A 362 35.44 20.28 -21.70
C GLU A 362 34.38 20.29 -20.60
N ARG A 363 34.04 21.48 -20.08
CA ARG A 363 33.01 21.63 -19.04
C ARG A 363 31.63 21.19 -19.55
N ASN A 364 31.29 21.54 -20.78
CA ASN A 364 30.03 21.17 -21.40
C ASN A 364 29.94 19.67 -21.71
N ALA A 365 31.06 18.99 -22.01
CA ALA A 365 31.08 17.55 -22.14
C ALA A 365 30.73 16.84 -20.82
N GLN A 366 31.24 17.32 -19.69
CA GLN A 366 30.92 16.80 -18.36
C GLN A 366 29.47 17.08 -17.96
N ARG A 367 28.97 18.29 -18.22
CA ARG A 367 27.54 18.63 -18.05
C ARG A 367 26.63 17.75 -18.92
N GLY A 368 27.05 17.45 -20.15
CA GLY A 368 26.35 16.50 -21.03
C GLY A 368 26.24 15.10 -20.42
N ARG A 369 27.30 14.62 -19.75
CA ARG A 369 27.26 13.35 -19.01
C ARG A 369 26.30 13.41 -17.82
N GLN A 370 26.35 14.48 -17.02
CA GLN A 370 25.41 14.69 -15.92
C GLN A 370 23.95 14.67 -16.42
N LEU A 371 23.64 15.38 -17.52
CA LEU A 371 22.32 15.35 -18.13
C LEU A 371 21.89 13.95 -18.56
N GLY A 372 22.79 13.18 -19.16
CA GLY A 372 22.51 11.78 -19.53
C GLY A 372 22.10 10.94 -18.33
N ILE A 373 22.82 11.06 -17.21
CA ILE A 373 22.55 10.33 -15.97
C ILE A 373 21.21 10.76 -15.36
N LEU A 374 20.95 12.06 -15.24
CA LEU A 374 19.69 12.57 -14.69
C LEU A 374 18.49 12.15 -15.56
N ASN A 375 18.62 12.15 -16.88
CA ASN A 375 17.56 11.65 -17.77
C ASN A 375 17.30 10.14 -17.60
N ASN A 376 18.34 9.35 -17.30
CA ASN A 376 18.16 7.92 -16.99
C ASN A 376 17.43 7.73 -15.66
N VAL A 377 17.79 8.49 -14.62
CA VAL A 377 17.07 8.47 -13.34
C VAL A 377 15.61 8.86 -13.53
N LYS A 378 15.35 9.98 -14.24
CA LYS A 378 14.00 10.44 -14.54
C LYS A 378 13.18 9.37 -15.26
N ARG A 379 13.76 8.71 -16.28
CA ARG A 379 13.10 7.64 -17.02
C ARG A 379 12.70 6.46 -16.12
N ASP A 380 13.58 6.02 -15.23
CA ASP A 380 13.28 4.92 -14.31
C ASP A 380 12.20 5.32 -13.30
N LEU A 381 12.26 6.55 -12.76
CA LEU A 381 11.24 7.07 -11.84
C LEU A 381 9.87 7.22 -12.49
N GLU A 382 9.80 7.75 -13.73
CA GLU A 382 8.54 7.90 -14.46
C GLU A 382 7.96 6.54 -14.89
N LYS A 383 8.80 5.62 -15.36
CA LYS A 383 8.34 4.30 -15.82
C LYS A 383 7.71 3.48 -14.69
N TYR A 384 8.22 3.62 -13.48
CA TYR A 384 7.79 2.87 -12.30
C TYR A 384 7.18 3.78 -11.22
N GLU A 385 6.60 4.91 -11.60
CA GLU A 385 6.09 5.92 -10.66
C GLU A 385 5.03 5.38 -9.69
N GLU A 386 4.27 4.36 -10.11
CA GLU A 386 3.28 3.70 -9.27
C GLU A 386 3.89 2.90 -8.11
N ALA A 387 5.14 2.44 -8.26
CA ALA A 387 5.75 1.45 -7.37
C ALA A 387 7.05 1.88 -6.71
N ILE A 388 7.84 2.74 -7.36
CA ILE A 388 9.03 3.31 -6.76
C ILE A 388 8.62 4.45 -5.84
N SER A 389 9.03 4.36 -4.57
CA SER A 389 9.00 5.48 -3.64
C SER A 389 10.40 6.11 -3.59
N PRO A 390 10.59 7.32 -4.16
CA PRO A 390 11.89 7.96 -4.23
C PRO A 390 12.49 8.26 -2.84
N GLU A 391 11.64 8.44 -1.84
CA GLU A 391 12.04 8.74 -0.46
C GLU A 391 12.82 7.60 0.20
N ASN A 392 12.67 6.37 -0.30
CA ASN A 392 13.33 5.18 0.24
C ASN A 392 14.63 4.84 -0.46
N ILE A 393 14.93 5.52 -1.56
CA ILE A 393 16.13 5.25 -2.33
C ILE A 393 17.32 5.82 -1.54
N GLN A 394 18.13 4.93 -0.95
CA GLN A 394 19.26 5.33 -0.12
C GLN A 394 20.23 6.26 -0.87
N GLY A 395 20.43 7.46 -0.33
CA GLY A 395 21.31 8.49 -0.90
C GLY A 395 20.66 9.34 -2.00
N ALA A 396 19.38 9.10 -2.34
CA ALA A 396 18.61 10.02 -3.16
C ALA A 396 18.12 11.22 -2.32
N PRO A 397 18.08 12.43 -2.92
CA PRO A 397 17.35 13.54 -2.31
C PRO A 397 15.88 13.16 -2.09
N LYS A 398 15.29 13.55 -0.94
CA LYS A 398 13.88 13.25 -0.62
C LYS A 398 12.90 13.76 -1.67
N GLN A 399 13.27 14.82 -2.39
CA GLN A 399 12.45 15.44 -3.43
C GLN A 399 13.02 15.22 -4.83
N ILE A 400 13.74 14.11 -5.06
CA ILE A 400 14.43 13.87 -6.33
C ILE A 400 13.50 14.01 -7.55
N THR A 401 12.23 13.60 -7.45
CA THR A 401 11.27 13.70 -8.56
C THR A 401 10.98 15.15 -8.99
N SER A 402 10.87 16.10 -8.04
CA SER A 402 10.66 17.52 -8.35
C SER A 402 11.98 18.24 -8.65
N GLU A 403 13.04 17.90 -7.92
CA GLU A 403 14.36 18.52 -8.05
C GLU A 403 15.06 18.16 -9.36
N ILE A 404 14.85 16.95 -9.89
CA ILE A 404 15.60 16.48 -11.08
C ILE A 404 15.39 17.38 -12.30
N ASN A 405 14.16 17.87 -12.50
CA ASN A 405 13.85 18.78 -13.59
C ASN A 405 14.52 20.15 -13.38
N VAL A 406 14.55 20.65 -12.15
CA VAL A 406 15.23 21.92 -11.80
C VAL A 406 16.74 21.80 -12.02
N ILE A 407 17.35 20.69 -11.60
CA ILE A 407 18.78 20.43 -11.80
C ILE A 407 19.10 20.31 -13.30
N ILE A 408 18.27 19.60 -14.07
CA ILE A 408 18.41 19.49 -15.54
C ILE A 408 18.38 20.88 -16.18
N GLU A 409 17.39 21.71 -15.86
CA GLU A 409 17.25 23.05 -16.45
C GLU A 409 18.38 24.01 -16.03
N ARG A 410 18.84 23.89 -14.77
CA ARG A 410 20.03 24.61 -14.31
C ARG A 410 21.26 24.24 -15.14
N ILE A 411 21.56 22.94 -15.30
CA ILE A 411 22.70 22.48 -16.10
C ILE A 411 22.61 22.97 -17.54
N LYS A 412 21.42 22.91 -18.17
CA LYS A 412 21.20 23.44 -19.52
C LYS A 412 21.42 24.95 -19.61
N THR A 413 21.09 25.69 -18.56
CA THR A 413 21.31 27.15 -18.49
C THR A 413 22.79 27.46 -18.36
N GLU A 414 23.51 26.75 -17.49
CA GLU A 414 24.96 26.87 -17.34
C GLU A 414 25.69 26.56 -18.66
N MET A 415 25.29 25.51 -19.39
CA MET A 415 25.85 25.20 -20.72
C MET A 415 25.62 26.30 -21.76
N ARG A 416 24.51 27.04 -21.66
CA ARG A 416 24.20 28.17 -22.56
C ARG A 416 25.04 29.40 -22.24
N LEU A 417 25.30 29.66 -20.96
CA LEU A 417 26.11 30.78 -20.48
C LEU A 417 27.61 30.56 -20.72
N ASP A 418 28.04 29.31 -20.84
CA ASP A 418 29.45 28.95 -21.08
C ASP A 418 29.85 29.04 -22.57
N LYS A 419 28.90 29.32 -23.48
CA LYS A 419 29.18 29.58 -24.89
C LYS A 419 29.76 30.97 -25.08
#